data_AF-A4NZ57-F1
#
_entry.id   AF-A4NZ57-F1
#
_cell.length_a   1.000
_cell.length_b   1.000
_cell.length_c   1.000
_cell.angle_alpha   90.00
_cell.angle_beta   90.00
_cell.angle_gamma   90.00
#
_symmetry.space_group_name_H-M   'P 1'
#
loop_
_entity.id
_entity.type
_entity.pdbx_description
1 polymer ?
#
loop_
_entity_poly.entity_id
_entity_poly.type
_entity_poly.pdbx_seq_one_letter_code
_entity_poly.pdbx_strand_id
1 'polypeptide(L)'
;MSNKVFCEGRIQEIEGKLGNAQIIDVTKMPNNGKVIFGATVVLVNTNTDEEVTYRIVGDDEADIKSGLISVNSPIARGLIGKELDDTVNITTPGGVVEFDIIEVNYI
;
A
#
# COMPACT_ATOMS: atom_id res chain seq x y z
N MET A 1 -33.75 -3.81 18.19
CA MET A 1 -32.84 -2.67 17.94
C MET A 1 -31.67 -3.22 17.17
N SER A 2 -31.65 -2.95 15.87
CA SER A 2 -31.12 -3.85 14.86
C SER A 2 -29.89 -3.24 14.17
N ASN A 3 -28.76 -3.95 14.20
CA ASN A 3 -27.71 -4.10 13.16
C ASN A 3 -27.30 -2.91 12.25
N LYS A 4 -27.65 -1.65 12.54
CA LYS A 4 -27.44 -0.53 11.60
C LYS A 4 -26.11 0.20 11.80
N VAL A 5 -25.50 0.09 12.98
CA VAL A 5 -24.32 0.89 13.36
C VAL A 5 -23.00 0.32 12.82
N PHE A 6 -22.96 -0.96 12.41
CA PHE A 6 -21.71 -1.59 11.94
C PHE A 6 -21.45 -1.41 10.44
N CYS A 7 -22.49 -1.05 9.66
CA CYS A 7 -22.38 -0.94 8.21
C CYS A 7 -21.94 0.46 7.74
N GLU A 8 -22.28 1.53 8.45
CA GLU A 8 -21.94 2.91 8.04
C GLU A 8 -20.45 3.25 8.19
N GLY A 9 -19.78 2.70 9.22
CA GLY A 9 -18.34 2.96 9.45
C GLY A 9 -17.42 2.36 8.37
N ARG A 10 -17.78 1.20 7.82
CA ARG A 10 -16.98 0.56 6.75
C ARG A 10 -17.16 1.20 5.38
N ILE A 11 -18.25 1.94 5.17
CA ILE A 11 -18.53 2.63 3.91
C ILE A 11 -17.71 3.92 3.81
N GLN A 12 -17.64 4.73 4.87
CA GLN A 12 -16.82 5.96 4.87
C GLN A 12 -15.32 5.68 4.71
N GLU A 13 -14.82 4.56 5.24
CA GLU A 13 -13.40 4.19 5.12
C GLU A 13 -13.02 3.75 3.69
N ILE A 14 -13.98 3.23 2.92
CA ILE A 14 -13.80 2.82 1.53
C ILE A 14 -14.07 4.01 0.57
N GLU A 15 -15.05 4.88 0.87
CA GLU A 15 -15.32 6.08 0.07
C GLU A 15 -14.17 7.11 0.12
N GLY A 16 -13.45 7.21 1.25
CA GLY A 16 -12.23 8.02 1.33
C GLY A 16 -11.07 7.50 0.45
N LYS A 17 -11.03 6.19 0.18
CA LYS A 17 -9.96 5.54 -0.61
C LYS A 17 -10.22 5.56 -2.12
N LEU A 18 -11.47 5.75 -2.56
CA LEU A 18 -11.85 5.75 -3.98
C LEU A 18 -11.88 7.15 -4.63
N GLY A 19 -11.97 8.22 -3.85
CA GLY A 19 -12.19 9.59 -4.35
C GLY A 19 -11.02 10.24 -5.12
N ASN A 20 -9.82 9.64 -5.10
CA ASN A 20 -8.61 10.19 -5.72
C ASN A 20 -7.98 9.24 -6.74
N ALA A 21 -8.77 8.43 -7.45
CA ALA A 21 -8.29 7.71 -8.63
C ALA A 21 -8.05 8.71 -9.78
N GLN A 22 -7.02 9.56 -9.63
CA GLN A 22 -6.43 10.28 -10.74
C GLN A 22 -5.57 9.29 -11.52
N ILE A 23 -5.57 9.39 -12.85
CA ILE A 23 -4.58 8.71 -13.68
C ILE A 23 -3.25 9.40 -13.37
N ILE A 24 -2.48 8.83 -12.44
CA ILE A 24 -1.20 9.40 -12.02
C ILE A 24 -0.12 8.85 -12.95
N ASP A 25 0.40 9.71 -13.81
CA ASP A 25 1.64 9.44 -14.56
C ASP A 25 2.83 9.69 -13.63
N VAL A 26 3.19 8.66 -12.86
CA VAL A 26 4.26 8.71 -11.83
C VAL A 26 5.61 9.14 -12.40
N THR A 27 5.85 8.92 -13.70
CA THR A 27 7.12 9.24 -14.36
C THR A 27 7.34 10.74 -14.56
N LYS A 28 6.27 11.54 -14.52
CA LYS A 28 6.32 13.01 -14.65
C LYS A 28 6.22 13.73 -13.32
N MET A 29 6.03 13.00 -12.22
CA MET A 29 5.93 13.59 -10.90
C MET A 29 7.31 13.63 -10.22
N PRO A 30 7.65 14.73 -9.54
CA PRO A 30 8.81 14.74 -8.67
C PRO A 30 8.62 13.66 -7.60
N ASN A 31 9.65 12.81 -7.41
CA ASN A 31 9.64 11.81 -6.35
C ASN A 31 9.62 12.52 -5.00
N ASN A 32 8.42 12.61 -4.44
CA ASN A 32 8.12 13.22 -3.15
C ASN A 32 8.06 12.17 -2.03
N GLY A 33 8.55 10.95 -2.28
CA GLY A 33 8.59 9.88 -1.30
C GLY A 33 7.22 9.28 -0.99
N LYS A 34 6.18 9.60 -1.78
CA LYS A 34 4.81 9.16 -1.52
C LYS A 34 4.50 7.85 -2.23
N VAL A 35 4.00 6.86 -1.51
CA VAL A 35 3.63 5.59 -2.09
C VAL A 35 2.31 5.72 -2.86
N ILE A 36 2.38 5.46 -4.17
CA ILE A 36 1.28 5.57 -5.12
C ILE A 36 1.27 4.37 -6.07
N PHE A 37 0.22 4.23 -6.88
CA PHE A 37 0.15 3.21 -7.91
C PHE A 37 1.34 3.34 -8.88
N GLY A 38 2.02 2.23 -9.19
CA GLY A 38 3.23 2.20 -10.02
C GLY A 38 4.54 2.46 -9.28
N ALA A 39 4.50 2.90 -8.01
CA ALA A 39 5.70 3.10 -7.22
C ALA A 39 6.31 1.75 -6.79
N THR A 40 7.65 1.72 -6.77
CA THR A 40 8.44 0.65 -6.18
C THR A 40 8.86 1.09 -4.79
N VAL A 41 8.54 0.29 -3.78
CA VAL A 41 8.74 0.61 -2.37
C VAL A 41 9.62 -0.47 -1.76
N VAL A 42 10.64 -0.06 -1.02
CA VAL A 42 11.47 -0.95 -0.22
C VAL A 42 11.02 -0.83 1.23
N LEU A 43 10.73 -1.99 1.83
CA LEU A 43 10.20 -2.13 3.17
C LEU A 43 11.16 -2.95 4.00
N VAL A 44 11.31 -2.61 5.27
CA VAL A 44 12.06 -3.42 6.24
C VAL A 44 11.11 -3.91 7.31
N ASN A 45 11.09 -5.20 7.57
CA ASN A 45 10.33 -5.76 8.68
C ASN A 45 11.01 -5.41 10.01
N THR A 46 10.35 -4.64 10.88
CA THR A 46 10.94 -4.18 12.15
C THR A 46 11.20 -5.32 13.14
N ASN A 47 10.58 -6.48 12.94
CA ASN A 47 10.72 -7.65 13.81
C ASN A 47 11.80 -8.63 13.34
N THR A 48 11.98 -8.78 12.02
CA THR A 48 12.91 -9.75 11.44
C THR A 48 14.14 -9.12 10.78
N ASP A 49 14.15 -7.79 10.64
CA ASP A 49 15.16 -7.02 9.91
C ASP A 49 15.27 -7.41 8.42
N GLU A 50 14.25 -8.10 7.90
CA GLU A 50 14.22 -8.53 6.50
C GLU A 50 13.74 -7.40 5.59
N GLU A 51 14.54 -7.11 4.57
CA GLU A 51 14.19 -6.16 3.52
C GLU A 51 13.40 -6.85 2.40
N VAL A 52 12.28 -6.24 2.02
CA VAL A 52 11.43 -6.70 0.91
C VAL A 52 11.11 -5.53 0.00
N THR A 53 11.20 -5.76 -1.30
CA THR A 53 10.86 -4.75 -2.31
C THR A 53 9.59 -5.13 -3.03
N TYR A 54 8.63 -4.19 -3.10
CA TYR A 54 7.38 -4.37 -3.81
C TYR A 54 7.09 -3.23 -4.77
N ARG A 55 6.58 -3.57 -5.95
CA ARG A 55 6.00 -2.60 -6.88
C ARG A 55 4.50 -2.76 -6.94
N ILE A 56 3.78 -1.64 -6.76
CA ILE A 56 2.33 -1.63 -6.76
C ILE A 56 1.84 -1.56 -8.21
N VAL A 57 1.16 -2.60 -8.67
CA VAL A 57 0.66 -2.76 -10.05
C VAL A 57 -0.83 -3.10 -10.06
N GLY A 58 -1.43 -3.21 -11.26
CA GLY A 58 -2.80 -3.69 -11.42
C GLY A 58 -2.95 -5.19 -11.14
N ASP A 59 -4.17 -5.68 -10.96
CA ASP A 59 -4.43 -7.11 -10.73
C ASP A 59 -3.95 -8.00 -11.87
N ASP A 60 -4.09 -7.53 -13.12
CA ASP A 60 -3.66 -8.29 -14.31
C ASP A 60 -2.13 -8.48 -14.40
N GLU A 61 -1.36 -7.62 -13.74
CA GLU A 61 0.11 -7.60 -13.78
C GLU A 61 0.74 -8.14 -12.49
N ALA A 62 -0.07 -8.45 -11.47
CA ALA A 62 0.41 -8.83 -10.15
C ALA A 62 1.09 -10.21 -10.17
N ASP A 63 2.33 -10.25 -9.70
CA ASP A 63 3.14 -11.46 -9.53
C ASP A 63 4.00 -11.34 -8.27
N ILE A 64 3.56 -11.98 -7.19
CA ILE A 64 4.23 -11.90 -5.88
C ILE A 64 5.66 -12.42 -5.92
N LYS A 65 5.96 -13.38 -6.81
CA LYS A 65 7.30 -13.97 -6.95
C LYS A 65 8.30 -12.96 -7.52
N SER A 66 7.83 -12.05 -8.35
CA SER A 66 8.59 -10.96 -8.93
C SER A 66 8.51 -9.66 -8.11
N GLY A 67 7.91 -9.70 -6.91
CA GLY A 67 7.70 -8.52 -6.09
C GLY A 67 6.63 -7.55 -6.63
N LEU A 68 5.79 -8.00 -7.58
CA LEU A 68 4.71 -7.20 -8.13
C LEU A 68 3.42 -7.48 -7.34
N ILE A 69 2.92 -6.48 -6.63
CA ILE A 69 1.71 -6.64 -5.81
C ILE A 69 0.55 -5.86 -6.41
N SER A 70 -0.63 -6.48 -6.45
CA SER A 70 -1.84 -5.79 -6.84
C SER A 70 -2.15 -4.65 -5.86
N VAL A 71 -2.58 -3.51 -6.38
CA VAL A 71 -3.12 -2.38 -5.62
C VAL A 71 -4.30 -2.79 -4.70
N ASN A 72 -4.97 -3.91 -5.02
CA ASN A 72 -6.04 -4.47 -4.20
C ASN A 72 -5.57 -5.36 -3.05
N SER A 73 -4.28 -5.71 -3.00
CA SER A 73 -3.71 -6.51 -1.91
C SER A 73 -3.72 -5.75 -0.57
N PRO A 74 -3.80 -6.46 0.57
CA PRO A 74 -3.73 -5.82 1.89
C PRO A 74 -2.45 -5.01 2.10
N ILE A 75 -1.31 -5.52 1.59
CA ILE A 75 -0.01 -4.84 1.66
C ILE A 75 -0.07 -3.52 0.90
N ALA A 76 -0.44 -3.55 -0.39
CA ALA A 76 -0.52 -2.33 -1.18
C ALA A 76 -1.49 -1.31 -0.56
N ARG A 77 -2.66 -1.75 -0.08
CA ARG A 77 -3.64 -0.85 0.54
C ARG A 77 -3.16 -0.19 1.83
N GLY A 78 -2.30 -0.86 2.60
CA GLY A 78 -1.70 -0.28 3.80
C GLY A 78 -0.55 0.68 3.49
N LEU A 79 0.08 0.53 2.32
CA LEU A 79 1.16 1.39 1.84
C LEU A 79 0.67 2.60 1.05
N ILE A 80 -0.41 2.48 0.27
CA ILE A 80 -0.90 3.58 -0.58
C ILE A 80 -1.20 4.82 0.26
N GLY A 81 -0.61 5.94 -0.14
CA GLY A 81 -0.75 7.24 0.51
C GLY A 81 0.25 7.51 1.64
N LYS A 82 1.08 6.51 1.99
CA LYS A 82 2.17 6.63 2.96
C LYS A 82 3.39 7.27 2.35
N GLU A 83 4.36 7.65 3.17
CA GLU A 83 5.55 8.37 2.75
C GLU A 83 6.83 7.66 3.23
N LEU A 84 7.97 8.03 2.64
CA LEU A 84 9.30 7.63 3.10
C LEU A 84 9.45 7.90 4.60
N ASP A 85 10.15 7.01 5.32
CA ASP A 85 10.33 7.03 6.77
C ASP A 85 9.04 6.80 7.60
N ASP A 86 7.90 6.47 6.97
CA ASP A 86 6.68 6.11 7.70
C ASP A 86 6.67 4.61 8.06
N THR A 87 6.11 4.29 9.22
CA THR A 87 5.93 2.92 9.72
C THR A 87 4.49 2.46 9.46
N VAL A 88 4.33 1.28 8.87
CA VAL A 88 3.02 0.70 8.55
C VAL A 88 2.81 -0.64 9.23
N ASN A 89 1.61 -0.85 9.76
CA ASN A 89 1.20 -2.10 10.35
C ASN A 89 0.25 -2.82 9.38
N ILE A 90 0.72 -3.93 8.81
CA ILE A 90 0.00 -4.70 7.80
C ILE A 90 -0.52 -6.01 8.38
N THR A 91 -1.83 -6.18 8.38
CA THR A 91 -2.46 -7.45 8.77
C THR A 91 -2.35 -8.46 7.64
N THR A 92 -1.51 -9.48 7.84
CA THR A 92 -1.39 -10.64 6.96
C THR A 92 -2.09 -11.85 7.60
N PRO A 93 -2.38 -12.93 6.84
CA PRO A 93 -2.93 -14.16 7.42
C PRO A 93 -2.06 -14.79 8.53
N GLY A 94 -0.75 -14.49 8.55
CA GLY A 94 0.19 -14.97 9.57
C GLY A 94 0.27 -14.10 10.82
N GLY A 95 -0.41 -12.94 10.85
CA GLY A 95 -0.33 -11.96 11.93
C GLY A 95 -0.16 -10.54 11.43
N VAL A 96 -0.10 -9.60 12.37
CA VAL A 96 0.26 -8.20 12.08
C VAL A 96 1.77 -8.13 11.92
N VAL A 97 2.23 -7.61 10.79
CA VAL A 97 3.64 -7.37 10.50
C VAL A 97 3.84 -5.87 10.40
N GLU A 98 4.84 -5.36 11.09
CA GLU A 98 5.22 -3.96 11.04
C GLU A 98 6.38 -3.78 10.06
N PHE A 99 6.23 -2.82 9.15
CA PHE A 99 7.20 -2.48 8.13
C PHE A 99 7.54 -1.00 8.18
N ASP A 100 8.82 -0.68 8.01
CA ASP A 100 9.29 0.67 7.78
C ASP A 100 9.55 0.91 6.29
N ILE A 101 9.09 2.05 5.77
CA ILE A 101 9.32 2.45 4.38
C ILE A 101 10.68 3.14 4.29
N ILE A 102 11.67 2.44 3.77
CA ILE A 102 13.05 2.96 3.68
C ILE A 102 13.38 3.56 2.31
N GLU A 103 12.61 3.23 1.27
CA GLU A 103 12.80 3.81 -0.05
C GLU A 103 11.50 3.79 -0.87
N VAL A 104 11.26 4.86 -1.64
CA VAL A 104 10.15 4.95 -2.60
C VAL A 104 10.72 5.46 -3.91
N ASN A 105 10.51 4.72 -5.00
CA ASN A 105 10.99 5.04 -6.34
C ASN A 105 9.84 5.05 -7.36
N TYR A 106 9.86 6.06 -8.24
CA TYR A 106 8.97 6.13 -9.40
C TYR A 106 9.80 5.76 -10.64
N ILE A 107 9.66 4.52 -11.12
CA ILE A 107 10.40 3.96 -12.26
C ILE A 107 9.51 3.51 -13.41
#